data_AF-A0A349ZTM4-F1
#
_entry.id   AF-A0A349ZTM4-F1
#
_cell.length_a   1.000
_cell.length_b   1.000
_cell.length_c   1.000
_cell.angle_alpha   90.00
_cell.angle_beta   90.00
_cell.angle_gamma   90.00
#
_symmetry.space_group_name_H-M   'P 1'
#
loop_
_entity.id
_entity.type
_entity.pdbx_description
1 polymer ?
#
loop_
_entity_poly.entity_id
_entity_poly.type
_entity_poly.pdbx_seq_one_letter_code
_entity_poly.pdbx_strand_id
1 'polypeptide(L)'
;ERIIEMDGGGSHLPSEIPQFIENLDKGYDCVWGSRFVQGGDISNHPLYRRILSSGGTILANLVLGTRLKDMTSGFEAFQRKVLA
;
A
#
# COMPACT_ATOMS: atom_id res chain seq x y z
N GLU A 1 5.26 11.37 -15.49
CA GLU A 1 5.88 11.60 -14.16
C GLU A 1 5.33 10.59 -13.18
N ARG A 2 6.18 10.12 -12.27
CA ARG A 2 5.83 9.15 -11.22
C ARG A 2 5.78 9.89 -9.89
N ILE A 3 4.73 9.66 -9.11
CA ILE A 3 4.55 10.25 -7.79
C ILE A 3 4.53 9.10 -6.79
N ILE A 4 5.29 9.22 -5.70
CA ILE A 4 5.37 8.21 -4.65
C ILE A 4 5.04 8.91 -3.33
N GLU A 5 4.10 8.33 -2.58
CA GLU A 5 3.76 8.71 -1.22
C GLU A 5 4.37 7.70 -0.25
N MET A 6 5.09 8.19 0.77
CA MET A 6 5.69 7.36 1.81
C MET A 6 5.79 8.18 3.10
N ASP A 7 5.53 7.55 4.25
CA ASP A 7 5.73 8.19 5.56
C ASP A 7 7.22 8.46 5.87
N GLY A 8 7.46 9.48 6.69
CA GLY A 8 8.79 9.76 7.27
C GLY A 8 9.03 9.08 8.62
N GLY A 9 8.15 8.15 9.03
CA GLY A 9 8.19 7.50 10.35
C GLY A 9 9.10 6.28 10.41
N GLY A 10 9.63 5.85 9.26
CA GLY A 10 10.54 4.71 9.15
C GLY A 10 9.84 3.35 9.17
N SER A 11 8.51 3.31 9.10
CA SER A 11 7.74 2.06 8.95
C SER A 11 7.92 1.44 7.57
N HIS A 12 8.11 2.29 6.56
CA HIS A 12 8.31 1.87 5.17
C HIS A 12 9.79 1.79 4.84
N LEU A 13 10.16 0.82 4.02
CA LEU A 13 11.54 0.59 3.62
C LEU A 13 11.81 1.33 2.31
N PRO A 14 12.65 2.39 2.29
CA PRO A 14 12.95 3.11 1.04
C PRO A 14 13.60 2.22 -0.02
N SER A 15 14.21 1.10 0.39
CA SER A 15 14.75 0.08 -0.50
C SER A 15 13.70 -0.62 -1.37
N GLU A 16 12.41 -0.49 -1.06
CA GLU A 16 11.31 -1.03 -1.86
C GLU A 16 10.88 -0.10 -3.00
N ILE A 17 11.23 1.20 -2.95
CA ILE A 17 10.90 2.20 -3.98
C ILE A 17 11.22 1.73 -5.42
N PRO A 18 12.38 1.08 -5.70
CA PRO A 18 12.66 0.57 -7.03
C PRO A 18 11.58 -0.38 -7.57
N GLN A 19 10.95 -1.20 -6.72
CA GLN A 19 9.87 -2.10 -7.14
C GLN A 19 8.61 -1.33 -7.53
N PHE A 20 8.29 -0.21 -6.86
CA PHE A 20 7.17 0.65 -7.25
C PHE A 20 7.41 1.26 -8.63
N ILE A 21 8.62 1.80 -8.86
CA ILE A 21 9.01 2.39 -10.15
C ILE A 21 8.94 1.35 -11.27
N GLU A 22 9.49 0.16 -11.03
CA GLU A 22 9.46 -0.93 -12.02
C GLU A 22 8.02 -1.31 -12.42
N ASN A 23 7.11 -1.39 -11.46
CA ASN A 23 5.70 -1.68 -11.75
C ASN A 23 5.02 -0.52 -12.49
N LEU A 24 5.26 0.73 -12.10
CA LEU A 24 4.76 1.88 -12.87
C LEU A 24 5.27 1.85 -14.32
N ASP A 25 6.51 1.41 -14.55
CA ASP A 25 7.13 1.31 -15.88
C ASP A 25 6.59 0.14 -16.71
N LYS A 26 6.10 -0.92 -16.07
CA LYS A 26 5.34 -1.99 -16.72
C LYS A 26 3.97 -1.54 -17.22
N GLY A 27 3.55 -0.31 -16.91
CA GLY A 27 2.29 0.28 -17.36
C GLY A 27 1.18 0.21 -16.33
N TYR A 28 1.47 -0.17 -15.07
CA TYR A 28 0.49 -0.03 -13.99
C TYR A 28 0.27 1.46 -13.68
N ASP A 29 -0.99 1.85 -13.54
CA ASP A 29 -1.37 3.23 -13.26
C ASP A 29 -1.16 3.61 -11.79
N CYS A 30 -1.36 2.64 -10.90
CA CYS A 30 -1.22 2.77 -9.45
C CYS A 30 -0.58 1.50 -8.86
N VAL A 31 0.24 1.66 -7.83
CA VAL A 31 0.95 0.59 -7.14
C VAL A 31 0.88 0.85 -5.63
N TRP A 32 0.55 -0.18 -4.85
CA TRP A 32 0.47 -0.10 -3.39
C TRP A 32 1.43 -1.09 -2.73
N GLY A 33 2.12 -0.63 -1.69
CA GLY A 33 2.74 -1.53 -0.72
C GLY A 33 1.65 -2.21 0.08
N SER A 34 1.75 -3.52 0.31
CA SER A 34 0.74 -4.28 1.04
C SER A 34 1.35 -5.14 2.12
N ARG A 35 0.80 -5.01 3.32
CA ARG A 35 1.21 -5.78 4.52
C ARG A 35 0.61 -7.19 4.56
N PHE A 36 -0.40 -7.44 3.74
CA PHE A 36 -1.25 -8.64 3.81
C PHE A 36 -1.15 -9.53 2.57
N VAL A 37 -0.16 -9.28 1.70
CA VAL A 37 0.21 -10.15 0.57
C VAL A 37 1.42 -11.00 0.91
N GLN A 38 1.71 -12.00 0.09
CA GLN A 38 2.93 -12.80 0.23
C GLN A 38 4.17 -11.89 0.14
N GLY A 39 5.05 -12.00 1.13
CA GLY A 39 6.24 -11.15 1.26
C GLY A 39 6.01 -9.88 2.09
N GLY A 40 4.76 -9.49 2.36
CA GLY A 40 4.44 -8.41 3.29
C GLY A 40 4.57 -8.86 4.75
N ASP A 41 5.02 -7.96 5.62
CA ASP A 41 5.19 -8.25 7.05
C ASP A 41 4.75 -7.09 7.96
N ILE A 42 4.11 -7.46 9.07
CA ILE A 42 3.70 -6.60 10.18
C ILE A 42 3.88 -7.28 11.54
N SER A 43 4.75 -8.30 11.60
CA SER A 43 5.04 -9.10 12.77
C SER A 43 5.44 -8.26 13.99
N ASN A 44 6.12 -7.13 13.76
CA ASN A 44 6.57 -6.18 14.78
C ASN A 44 5.43 -5.35 15.40
N HIS A 45 4.21 -5.39 14.85
CA HIS A 45 3.07 -4.66 15.42
C HIS A 45 2.31 -5.49 16.46
N PRO A 46 1.85 -4.87 17.57
CA PRO A 46 0.96 -5.52 18.52
C PRO A 46 -0.29 -6.11 17.84
N LEU A 47 -0.78 -7.24 18.34
CA LEU A 47 -1.92 -7.97 17.76
C LEU A 47 -3.16 -7.07 17.58
N TYR A 48 -3.46 -6.21 18.55
CA TYR A 48 -4.61 -5.28 18.44
C TYR A 48 -4.47 -4.34 17.23
N ARG A 49 -3.26 -3.86 16.93
CA ARG A 49 -3.00 -2.98 15.78
C ARG A 49 -3.14 -3.73 14.46
N ARG A 50 -2.74 -5.02 14.44
CA ARG A 50 -2.94 -5.90 13.27
C ARG A 50 -4.43 -6.11 12.99
N ILE A 51 -5.21 -6.43 14.03
CA ILE A 51 -6.67 -6.61 13.92
C ILE A 51 -7.35 -5.32 13.44
N LEU A 52 -6.98 -4.16 14.01
CA LEU A 52 -7.53 -2.87 13.60
C LEU A 52 -7.24 -2.56 12.12
N SER A 53 -6.01 -2.79 11.66
CA SER A 53 -5.63 -2.55 10.26
C SER A 53 -6.36 -3.50 9.30
N SER A 54 -6.42 -4.80 9.60
CA SER A 54 -7.19 -5.75 8.79
C SER A 54 -8.70 -5.44 8.81
N GLY A 55 -9.24 -5.04 9.97
CA GLY A 55 -10.64 -4.62 10.11
C GLY A 55 -10.96 -3.38 9.28
N GLY A 56 -10.06 -2.39 9.26
CA GLY A 56 -10.18 -1.21 8.39
C GLY A 56 -10.20 -1.61 6.91
N THR A 57 -9.37 -2.58 6.51
CA THR A 57 -9.40 -3.10 5.13
C THR A 57 -10.72 -3.80 4.79
N ILE A 58 -11.26 -4.61 5.70
CA ILE A 58 -12.56 -5.26 5.51
C ILE A 58 -13.67 -4.21 5.38
N LEU A 59 -13.68 -3.19 6.24
CA LEU A 59 -14.67 -2.13 6.21
C LEU A 59 -14.61 -1.32 4.90
N ALA A 60 -13.41 -0.92 4.48
CA ALA A 60 -13.21 -0.22 3.21
C ALA A 60 -13.69 -1.06 2.02
N ASN A 61 -13.36 -2.35 1.99
CA ASN A 61 -13.84 -3.25 0.94
C ASN A 61 -15.37 -3.40 0.95
N LEU A 62 -15.99 -3.46 2.13
CA LEU A 62 -17.46 -3.57 2.26
C LEU A 62 -18.16 -2.30 1.75
N VAL A 63 -17.67 -1.12 2.13
CA VAL A 63 -18.27 0.17 1.76
C VAL A 63 -18.04 0.51 0.30
N LEU A 64 -16.84 0.25 -0.23
CA LEU A 64 -16.44 0.62 -1.59
C LEU A 64 -16.67 -0.49 -2.63
N GLY A 65 -17.05 -1.69 -2.20
CA GLY A 65 -17.23 -2.85 -3.08
C GLY A 65 -15.93 -3.42 -3.65
N THR A 66 -14.78 -3.09 -3.06
CA THR A 66 -13.46 -3.54 -3.52
C THR A 66 -13.08 -4.90 -2.93
N ARG A 67 -11.99 -5.50 -3.44
CA ARG A 67 -11.45 -6.78 -2.96
C ARG A 67 -9.94 -6.73 -2.71
N LEU A 68 -9.45 -5.55 -2.34
CA LEU A 68 -8.02 -5.30 -2.17
C LEU A 68 -7.53 -5.86 -0.83
N LYS A 69 -6.27 -6.29 -0.82
CA LYS A 69 -5.66 -6.99 0.33
C LYS A 69 -5.25 -6.06 1.45
N ASP A 70 -4.90 -4.82 1.14
CA ASP A 70 -4.58 -3.78 2.10
C ASP A 70 -5.14 -2.45 1.58
N MET A 71 -6.22 -1.97 2.21
CA MET A 71 -6.85 -0.68 1.87
C MET A 71 -6.40 0.44 2.81
N THR A 72 -5.43 0.17 3.66
CA THR A 72 -5.02 1.06 4.76
C THR A 72 -3.51 1.32 4.75
N SER A 73 -2.85 1.01 3.64
CA SER A 73 -1.43 1.30 3.43
C SER A 73 -1.27 2.79 3.16
N GLY A 74 -0.13 3.36 3.54
CA GLY A 74 0.26 4.74 3.22
C GLY A 74 1.51 4.80 2.35
N PHE A 75 1.89 3.67 1.74
CA PHE A 75 3.03 3.59 0.82
C PHE A 75 2.51 3.24 -0.57
N GLU A 76 2.41 4.26 -1.41
CA GLU A 76 1.65 4.22 -2.66
C GLU A 76 2.43 4.93 -3.76
N ALA A 77 2.20 4.52 -5.01
CA ALA A 77 2.78 5.19 -6.17
C ALA A 77 1.78 5.29 -7.31
N PHE A 78 1.87 6.38 -8.06
CA PHE A 78 0.92 6.76 -9.10
C PHE A 78 1.62 7.27 -10.34
N GLN A 79 1.03 6.98 -11.49
CA GLN A 79 1.23 7.79 -12.69
C GLN A 79 0.52 9.13 -12.49
N ARG A 80 1.21 10.25 -12.77
CA ARG A 80 0.63 11.60 -12.61
C ARG A 80 -0.75 11.78 -13.25
N LYS A 81 -1.01 11.11 -14.38
CA LYS A 81 -2.29 11.17 -15.11
C LYS A 81 -3.51 10.71 -14.31
N VAL A 82 -3.32 9.95 -13.23
CA VAL A 82 -4.42 9.42 -12.39
C VAL A 82 -4.91 10.47 -11.39
N LEU A 83 -4.09 11.46 -11.06
CA LEU A 83 -4.38 12.48 -10.04
C LEU A 83 -5.00 13.76 -10.62
N ALA A 84 -5.35 13.77 -11.91
CA ALA A 84 -5.85 14.94 -12.65
C ALA A 84 -7.38 14.95 -12.76
#